data_AF-A0A1X2I399-F1
#
_entry.id   AF-A0A1X2I399-F1
#
_cell.length_a   1.000
_cell.length_b   1.000
_cell.length_c   1.000
_cell.angle_alpha   90.00
_cell.angle_beta   90.00
_cell.angle_gamma   90.00
#
_symmetry.space_group_name_H-M   'P 1'
#
loop_
_entity.id
_entity.type
_entity.pdbx_description
1 polymer ?
#
loop_
_entity_poly.entity_id
_entity_poly.type
_entity_poly.pdbx_seq_one_letter_code
_entity_poly.pdbx_strand_id
1 'polypeptide(L)'
;MCLHLPLTVFFSNISTNHWLLQKGHRKDQGHTFFVIDEILHCLRPKVDTDQRRYPRLLKHLLKDVLGGNIQLHDWAMDLITTRPVSTVTAPLADIIHWSVEPNQLLTTSFLRYVYPPFSTKSSPLSPAGTDIFWKAPMTPEARTIWYKILVGKVPLRHFLRQIGRSTSSLCHLCTTSFEDTLHFLVGCPTKNDVWTSVLGYFFPHLHFSIDCLYTIMTTLTWPSTIWNPSHLLVVIGTTLRCIWIGHWQSSIHDIPFQRQHLVKRAIRGTLHILTPLPLDD
;
A
#
# COMPACT_ATOMS: atom_id res chain seq x y z
N MET A 1 -11.66 -8.96 -7.68
CA MET A 1 -11.24 -7.77 -6.91
C MET A 1 -11.87 -6.45 -7.39
N CYS A 2 -12.26 -6.29 -8.68
CA CYS A 2 -12.96 -5.09 -9.24
C CYS A 2 -14.44 -5.11 -8.96
N LEU A 3 -15.00 -6.30 -8.91
CA LEU A 3 -16.41 -6.50 -8.80
C LEU A 3 -16.98 -6.02 -7.44
N HIS A 4 -16.14 -5.65 -6.46
CA HIS A 4 -16.62 -4.99 -5.24
C HIS A 4 -16.49 -3.46 -5.27
N LEU A 5 -15.93 -2.89 -6.35
CA LEU A 5 -15.94 -1.45 -6.57
C LEU A 5 -17.37 -0.98 -6.85
N PRO A 6 -17.74 0.25 -6.44
CA PRO A 6 -18.97 0.86 -6.89
C PRO A 6 -19.04 0.85 -8.42
N LEU A 7 -20.19 0.45 -8.95
CA LEU A 7 -20.43 0.33 -10.39
C LEU A 7 -20.15 1.65 -11.13
N THR A 8 -20.36 2.78 -10.47
CA THR A 8 -20.08 4.12 -11.00
C THR A 8 -18.61 4.33 -11.37
N VAL A 9 -17.68 3.60 -10.76
CA VAL A 9 -16.23 3.76 -11.01
C VAL A 9 -15.83 3.18 -12.37
N PHE A 10 -16.63 2.28 -12.93
CA PHE A 10 -16.36 1.67 -14.24
C PHE A 10 -16.58 2.64 -15.40
N PHE A 11 -17.17 3.81 -15.16
CA PHE A 11 -17.57 4.76 -16.19
C PHE A 11 -16.96 6.15 -15.97
N SER A 12 -16.46 6.77 -17.04
CA SER A 12 -15.76 8.06 -17.01
C SER A 12 -16.69 9.26 -17.20
N ASN A 13 -17.87 9.06 -17.81
CA ASN A 13 -18.78 10.16 -18.15
C ASN A 13 -20.24 9.80 -17.82
N ILE A 14 -20.63 9.94 -16.56
CA ILE A 14 -22.00 9.69 -16.09
C ILE A 14 -22.72 11.02 -15.91
N SER A 15 -23.84 11.22 -16.62
CA SER A 15 -24.72 12.39 -16.41
C SER A 15 -25.21 12.48 -14.97
N THR A 16 -25.32 13.69 -14.42
CA THR A 16 -25.75 13.94 -13.03
C THR A 16 -27.13 13.37 -12.69
N ASN A 17 -28.00 13.21 -13.69
CA ASN A 17 -29.35 12.65 -13.55
C ASN A 17 -29.43 11.14 -13.82
N HIS A 18 -28.30 10.49 -14.11
CA HIS A 18 -28.26 9.07 -14.45
C HIS A 18 -28.65 8.19 -13.26
N TRP A 19 -29.37 7.10 -13.53
CA TRP A 19 -29.90 6.20 -12.49
C TRP A 19 -28.80 5.60 -11.59
N LEU A 20 -27.59 5.40 -12.12
CA LEU A 20 -26.41 4.96 -11.37
C LEU A 20 -26.04 5.88 -10.19
N LEU A 21 -26.36 7.17 -10.27
CA LEU A 21 -26.07 8.15 -9.21
C LEU A 21 -27.22 8.33 -8.21
N GLN A 22 -28.38 7.71 -8.47
CA GLN A 22 -29.53 7.79 -7.58
C GLN A 22 -29.27 7.05 -6.26
N LYS A 23 -29.92 7.51 -5.19
CA LYS A 23 -29.66 7.07 -3.80
C LYS A 23 -29.81 5.55 -3.60
N GLY A 24 -30.63 4.89 -4.41
CA GLY A 24 -30.83 3.43 -4.37
C GLY A 24 -29.72 2.61 -5.04
N HIS A 25 -29.01 3.18 -6.02
CA HIS A 25 -28.06 2.46 -6.88
C HIS A 25 -26.60 2.90 -6.72
N ARG A 26 -26.36 4.01 -6.01
CA ARG A 26 -25.01 4.55 -5.75
C ARG A 26 -24.09 3.58 -5.00
N LYS A 27 -24.65 2.57 -4.33
CA LYS A 27 -23.90 1.53 -3.60
C LYS A 27 -23.79 0.22 -4.38
N ASP A 28 -24.41 0.12 -5.56
CA ASP A 28 -24.33 -1.08 -6.37
C ASP A 28 -22.89 -1.32 -6.79
N GLN A 29 -22.44 -2.56 -6.66
CA GLN A 29 -21.07 -2.95 -6.92
C GLN A 29 -20.94 -3.63 -8.29
N GLY A 30 -19.74 -3.63 -8.87
CA GLY A 30 -19.48 -4.27 -10.17
C GLY A 30 -19.95 -5.73 -10.28
N HIS A 31 -19.87 -6.54 -9.21
CA HIS A 31 -20.29 -7.94 -9.14
C HIS A 31 -21.78 -8.11 -9.31
N THR A 32 -22.53 -7.03 -9.13
CA THR A 32 -23.97 -7.03 -9.34
C THR A 32 -24.29 -7.10 -10.83
N PHE A 33 -23.41 -6.67 -11.73
CA PHE A 33 -23.68 -6.57 -13.17
C PHE A 33 -22.65 -7.27 -14.05
N PHE A 34 -21.45 -7.48 -13.53
CA PHE A 34 -20.34 -8.10 -14.23
C PHE A 34 -19.86 -9.35 -13.48
N VAL A 35 -19.24 -10.26 -14.23
CA VAL A 35 -18.56 -11.44 -13.73
C VAL A 35 -17.22 -11.58 -14.45
N ILE A 36 -16.27 -12.21 -13.78
CA ILE A 36 -15.01 -12.58 -14.40
C ILE A 36 -15.23 -13.90 -15.10
N ASP A 37 -14.96 -13.94 -16.40
CA ASP A 37 -14.90 -15.19 -17.13
C ASP A 37 -13.58 -15.89 -16.78
N GLU A 38 -13.66 -17.04 -16.09
CA GLU A 38 -12.46 -17.77 -15.65
C GLU A 38 -11.69 -18.40 -16.81
N ILE A 39 -12.37 -18.64 -17.95
CA ILE A 39 -11.76 -19.26 -19.14
C ILE A 39 -11.06 -18.20 -19.98
N LEU A 40 -11.70 -17.05 -20.14
CA LEU A 40 -11.19 -15.95 -20.97
C LEU A 40 -10.38 -14.92 -20.16
N HIS A 41 -10.36 -15.05 -18.84
CA HIS A 41 -9.76 -14.11 -17.88
C HIS A 41 -10.11 -12.65 -18.17
N CYS A 42 -11.33 -12.40 -18.66
CA CYS A 42 -11.84 -11.06 -18.97
C CYS A 42 -13.09 -10.76 -18.15
N LEU A 43 -13.40 -9.47 -18.03
CA LEU A 43 -14.63 -9.00 -17.44
C LEU A 43 -15.75 -9.13 -18.47
N ARG A 44 -16.81 -9.87 -18.14
CA ARG A 44 -18.00 -9.95 -18.99
C ARG A 44 -19.25 -9.50 -18.23
N PRO A 45 -20.24 -8.90 -18.90
CA PRO A 45 -21.56 -8.72 -18.31
C PRO A 45 -22.14 -10.07 -17.89
N LYS A 46 -22.92 -10.06 -16.80
CA LYS A 46 -23.69 -11.24 -16.41
C LYS A 46 -24.72 -11.58 -17.48
N VAL A 47 -24.93 -12.86 -17.73
CA VAL A 47 -26.03 -13.33 -18.59
C VAL A 47 -27.28 -13.59 -17.74
N ASP A 48 -28.44 -13.73 -18.38
CA ASP A 48 -29.73 -13.90 -17.68
C ASP A 48 -29.74 -15.11 -16.72
N THR A 49 -28.87 -16.11 -16.94
CA THR A 49 -28.65 -17.25 -16.01
C THR A 49 -27.89 -16.87 -14.73
N ASP A 50 -27.00 -15.88 -14.81
CA ASP A 50 -26.14 -15.41 -13.72
C ASP A 50 -26.82 -14.27 -12.90
N GLN A 51 -27.80 -13.58 -13.51
CA GLN A 51 -28.38 -12.34 -13.01
C GLN A 51 -29.80 -12.51 -12.45
N ARG A 52 -29.91 -12.99 -11.21
CA ARG A 52 -31.22 -13.22 -10.56
C ARG A 52 -31.87 -11.98 -9.95
N ARG A 53 -31.09 -10.92 -9.68
CA ARG A 53 -31.54 -9.80 -8.83
C ARG A 53 -32.02 -8.57 -9.61
N TYR A 54 -31.33 -8.19 -10.70
CA TYR A 54 -31.63 -6.96 -11.45
C TYR A 54 -31.46 -7.12 -12.98
N PRO A 55 -32.22 -8.00 -13.65
CA PRO A 55 -32.06 -8.26 -15.09
C PRO A 55 -32.43 -7.06 -15.97
N ARG A 56 -33.46 -6.29 -15.57
CA ARG A 56 -33.89 -5.10 -16.33
C ARG A 56 -32.87 -3.97 -16.28
N LEU A 57 -32.26 -3.74 -15.12
CA LEU A 57 -31.23 -2.71 -14.95
C LEU A 57 -29.94 -3.09 -15.69
N LEU A 58 -29.60 -4.38 -15.76
CA LEU A 58 -28.46 -4.83 -16.56
C LEU A 58 -28.69 -4.57 -18.05
N LYS A 59 -29.88 -4.87 -18.57
CA LYS A 59 -30.23 -4.56 -19.98
C LYS A 59 -30.22 -3.05 -20.25
N HIS A 60 -30.69 -2.26 -19.29
CA HIS A 60 -30.63 -0.80 -19.37
C HIS A 60 -29.18 -0.28 -19.38
N LEU A 61 -28.34 -0.78 -18.47
CA LEU A 61 -26.90 -0.46 -18.41
C LEU A 61 -26.20 -0.77 -19.73
N LEU A 62 -26.40 -1.97 -20.28
CA LEU A 62 -25.79 -2.36 -21.54
C LEU A 62 -26.27 -1.50 -22.71
N LYS A 63 -27.55 -1.10 -22.71
CA LYS A 63 -28.10 -0.17 -23.70
C LYS A 63 -27.47 1.21 -23.58
N ASP A 64 -27.23 1.71 -22.36
CA ASP A 64 -26.58 3.00 -22.13
C ASP A 64 -25.12 2.99 -22.59
N VAL A 65 -24.41 1.88 -22.37
CA VAL A 65 -23.03 1.70 -22.85
C VAL A 65 -22.98 1.62 -24.37
N LEU A 66 -23.81 0.77 -24.98
CA LEU A 66 -23.85 0.60 -26.44
C LEU A 66 -24.37 1.83 -27.17
N GLY A 67 -25.28 2.59 -26.54
CA GLY A 67 -25.81 3.85 -27.04
C GLY A 67 -24.88 5.03 -26.83
N GLY A 68 -23.74 4.86 -26.16
CA GLY A 68 -22.78 5.93 -25.87
C GLY A 68 -23.26 6.96 -24.84
N ASN A 69 -24.36 6.69 -24.13
CA ASN A 69 -24.89 7.55 -23.06
C ASN A 69 -23.96 7.58 -21.84
N ILE A 70 -23.26 6.46 -21.61
CA ILE A 70 -22.20 6.34 -20.63
C ILE A 70 -21.00 5.65 -21.29
N GLN A 71 -19.81 6.13 -20.99
CA GLN A 71 -18.58 5.54 -21.51
C GLN A 71 -17.89 4.76 -20.40
N LEU A 72 -17.54 3.52 -20.70
CA LEU A 72 -16.64 2.74 -19.86
C LEU A 72 -15.29 3.43 -19.87
N HIS A 73 -14.67 3.47 -18.70
CA HIS A 73 -13.32 4.01 -18.57
C HIS A 73 -12.32 3.07 -19.27
N ASP A 74 -11.24 3.62 -19.82
CA ASP A 74 -10.25 2.88 -20.61
C ASP A 74 -9.77 1.57 -19.95
N TRP A 75 -9.47 1.54 -18.65
CA TRP A 75 -9.16 0.26 -17.95
C TRP A 75 -10.29 -0.75 -17.94
N ALA A 76 -11.54 -0.29 -17.82
CA ALA A 76 -12.70 -1.17 -17.77
C ALA A 76 -12.95 -1.74 -19.16
N MET A 77 -12.68 -0.96 -20.21
CA MET A 77 -12.64 -1.44 -21.58
C MET A 77 -11.53 -2.45 -21.79
N ASP A 78 -10.31 -2.16 -21.35
CA ASP A 78 -9.17 -3.09 -21.44
C ASP A 78 -9.50 -4.42 -20.77
N LEU A 79 -10.10 -4.41 -19.57
CA LEU A 79 -10.56 -5.62 -18.89
C LEU A 79 -11.58 -6.45 -19.67
N ILE A 80 -12.38 -5.82 -20.52
CA ILE A 80 -13.39 -6.47 -21.36
C ILE A 80 -12.75 -6.98 -22.67
N THR A 81 -11.78 -6.25 -23.22
CA THR A 81 -11.20 -6.52 -24.55
C THR A 81 -9.90 -7.32 -24.53
N THR A 82 -9.08 -7.24 -23.47
CA THR A 82 -7.84 -8.03 -23.39
C THR A 82 -8.16 -9.50 -23.13
N ARG A 83 -8.03 -10.32 -24.17
CA ARG A 83 -7.71 -11.74 -24.02
C ARG A 83 -6.27 -11.81 -23.50
N PRO A 84 -5.97 -12.55 -22.41
CA PRO A 84 -4.59 -12.83 -22.09
C PRO A 84 -4.02 -13.67 -23.23
N VAL A 85 -3.10 -13.09 -24.00
CA VAL A 85 -2.12 -13.88 -24.74
C VAL A 85 -1.37 -14.67 -23.68
N SER A 86 -1.34 -16.00 -23.82
CA SER A 86 -1.08 -17.03 -22.81
C SER A 86 0.25 -16.99 -22.03
N THR A 87 0.71 -15.84 -21.53
CA THR A 87 2.00 -15.72 -20.83
C THR A 87 1.99 -14.82 -19.59
N VAL A 88 0.84 -14.31 -19.13
CA VAL A 88 0.80 -13.49 -17.90
C VAL A 88 -0.13 -14.12 -16.87
N THR A 89 0.47 -14.86 -15.94
CA THR A 89 -0.12 -15.40 -14.70
C THR A 89 -0.35 -14.31 -13.64
N ALA A 90 -0.74 -13.10 -14.05
CA ALA A 90 -1.13 -12.05 -13.11
C ALA A 90 -2.64 -12.19 -12.82
N PRO A 91 -3.06 -12.36 -11.56
CA PRO A 91 -4.48 -12.41 -11.24
C PRO A 91 -5.15 -11.12 -11.69
N LEU A 92 -6.37 -11.20 -12.22
CA LEU A 92 -7.20 -10.06 -12.66
C LEU A 92 -7.21 -8.85 -11.70
N ALA A 93 -6.95 -9.08 -10.40
CA ALA A 93 -6.65 -8.09 -9.39
C ALA A 93 -5.68 -6.98 -9.85
N ASP A 94 -4.69 -7.32 -10.66
CA ASP A 94 -3.65 -6.40 -11.14
C ASP A 94 -4.15 -5.48 -12.27
N ILE A 95 -5.16 -5.87 -13.05
CA ILE A 95 -5.64 -5.10 -14.22
C ILE A 95 -6.63 -4.00 -13.78
N ILE A 96 -7.29 -4.19 -12.65
CA ILE A 96 -8.35 -3.34 -12.11
C ILE A 96 -7.80 -2.09 -11.42
N HIS A 97 -6.52 -2.13 -11.06
CA HIS A 97 -5.85 -1.12 -10.26
C HIS A 97 -5.48 0.15 -11.06
N TRP A 98 -5.75 0.18 -12.37
CA TRP A 98 -5.02 1.02 -13.33
C TRP A 98 -5.69 2.29 -13.85
N SER A 99 -6.92 2.65 -13.48
CA SER A 99 -7.53 3.87 -14.05
C SER A 99 -8.71 4.41 -13.26
N VAL A 100 -8.49 4.68 -11.98
CA VAL A 100 -9.36 5.59 -11.24
C VAL A 100 -8.67 6.93 -11.16
N GLU A 101 -9.29 7.98 -11.71
CA GLU A 101 -8.75 9.34 -11.63
C GLU A 101 -8.45 9.78 -10.19
N PRO A 102 -7.37 10.55 -9.98
CA PRO A 102 -6.80 10.82 -8.66
C PRO A 102 -7.72 11.54 -7.67
N ASN A 103 -8.77 12.24 -8.15
CA ASN A 103 -9.68 13.00 -7.30
C ASN A 103 -10.79 12.15 -6.65
N GLN A 104 -11.00 10.91 -7.10
CA GLN A 104 -11.94 9.97 -6.44
C GLN A 104 -11.28 9.13 -5.33
N LEU A 105 -9.94 9.20 -5.22
CA LEU A 105 -9.11 8.40 -4.30
C LEU A 105 -9.19 8.83 -2.82
N LEU A 106 -9.87 9.93 -2.50
CA LEU A 106 -9.95 10.50 -1.16
C LEU A 106 -11.24 10.13 -0.40
N THR A 107 -12.07 9.23 -0.93
CA THR A 107 -13.20 8.74 -0.13
C THR A 107 -12.70 7.71 0.90
N THR A 108 -13.18 7.81 2.13
CA THR A 108 -12.89 6.86 3.23
C THR A 108 -13.16 5.40 2.85
N SER A 109 -14.08 5.18 1.91
CA SER A 109 -14.39 3.91 1.25
C SER A 109 -13.22 3.36 0.43
N PHE A 110 -12.53 4.20 -0.36
CA PHE A 110 -11.38 3.81 -1.17
C PHE A 110 -10.16 3.53 -0.30
N LEU A 111 -9.94 4.33 0.75
CA LEU A 111 -8.93 4.04 1.76
C LEU A 111 -9.18 2.68 2.43
N ARG A 112 -10.44 2.34 2.77
CA ARG A 112 -10.86 1.00 3.25
C ARG A 112 -10.57 -0.14 2.26
N TYR A 113 -10.46 0.16 0.97
CA TYR A 113 -10.30 -0.79 -0.13
C TYR A 113 -8.83 -1.00 -0.52
N VAL A 114 -7.98 0.03 -0.36
CA VAL A 114 -6.51 -0.07 -0.44
C VAL A 114 -5.92 -0.80 0.79
N TYR A 115 -6.69 -0.98 1.86
CA TYR A 115 -6.39 -2.02 2.83
C TYR A 115 -6.70 -3.37 2.17
N PRO A 116 -5.70 -4.20 1.80
CA PRO A 116 -6.01 -5.56 1.41
C PRO A 116 -6.76 -6.23 2.57
N PRO A 117 -7.69 -7.16 2.29
CA PRO A 117 -8.22 -8.04 3.32
C PRO A 117 -7.00 -8.62 4.05
N PHE A 118 -7.10 -8.76 5.38
CA PHE A 118 -6.03 -9.35 6.20
C PHE A 118 -5.42 -10.52 5.44
N SER A 119 -4.19 -10.36 4.95
CA SER A 119 -3.50 -11.47 4.31
C SER A 119 -3.37 -12.52 5.39
N THR A 120 -4.07 -13.65 5.21
CA THR A 120 -3.99 -14.81 6.11
C THR A 120 -2.62 -15.48 6.06
N LYS A 121 -1.71 -14.97 5.21
CA LYS A 121 -0.32 -15.39 5.08
C LYS A 121 0.63 -14.29 5.60
N SER A 122 0.36 -13.72 6.78
CA SER A 122 1.44 -12.98 7.46
C SER A 122 2.51 -14.00 7.86
N SER A 123 3.78 -13.64 7.70
CA SER A 123 4.83 -14.32 8.45
C SER A 123 4.42 -14.34 9.92
N PRO A 124 4.61 -15.45 10.65
CA PRO A 124 4.18 -15.53 12.03
C PRO A 124 4.94 -14.49 12.84
N LEU A 125 4.21 -13.45 13.27
CA LEU A 125 4.75 -12.45 14.19
C LEU A 125 5.10 -13.15 15.50
N SER A 126 6.25 -12.79 16.08
CA SER A 126 6.59 -13.27 17.42
C SER A 126 5.53 -12.79 18.43
N PRO A 127 4.87 -13.69 19.19
CA PRO A 127 3.91 -13.27 20.20
C PRO A 127 4.56 -12.39 21.28
N ALA A 128 5.75 -12.78 21.75
CA ALA A 128 6.53 -12.01 22.71
C ALA A 128 7.02 -10.68 22.10
N GLY A 129 7.47 -10.71 20.84
CA GLY A 129 7.91 -9.51 20.12
C GLY A 129 6.77 -8.51 19.92
N THR A 130 5.57 -9.01 19.67
CA THR A 130 4.35 -8.20 19.50
C THR A 130 3.97 -7.48 20.78
N ASP A 131 4.00 -8.17 21.93
CA ASP A 131 3.73 -7.54 23.23
C ASP A 131 4.73 -6.41 23.54
N ILE A 132 6.02 -6.67 23.33
CA ILE A 132 7.08 -5.66 23.52
C ILE A 132 6.90 -4.49 22.56
N PHE A 133 6.54 -4.74 21.29
CA PHE A 133 6.29 -3.70 20.29
C PHE A 133 5.16 -2.75 20.68
N TRP A 134 4.05 -3.27 21.21
CA TRP A 134 2.93 -2.43 21.63
C TRP A 134 3.24 -1.61 22.89
N LYS A 135 4.07 -2.16 23.79
CA LYS A 135 4.49 -1.49 25.03
C LYS A 135 5.68 -0.55 24.86
N ALA A 136 6.50 -0.72 23.83
CA ALA A 136 7.67 0.10 23.60
C ALA A 136 7.26 1.58 23.45
N PRO A 137 7.96 2.52 24.11
CA PRO A 137 7.62 3.93 24.06
C PRO A 137 7.99 4.45 22.68
N MET A 138 7.03 4.49 21.77
CA MET A 138 7.19 5.01 20.41
C MET A 138 6.10 6.04 20.13
N THR A 139 6.43 7.05 19.33
CA THR A 139 5.43 7.98 18.81
C THR A 139 4.35 7.22 18.02
N PRO A 140 3.07 7.62 18.11
CA PRO A 140 1.99 6.98 17.36
C PRO A 140 2.28 6.84 15.86
N GLU A 141 2.88 7.85 15.24
CA GLU A 141 3.19 7.87 13.82
C GLU A 141 4.23 6.81 13.44
N ALA A 142 5.30 6.69 14.24
CA ALA A 142 6.31 5.65 14.04
C ALA A 142 5.69 4.25 14.17
N ARG A 143 4.85 4.05 15.19
CA ARG A 143 4.16 2.79 15.42
C ARG A 143 3.19 2.46 14.28
N THR A 144 2.42 3.42 13.78
CA THR A 144 1.51 3.22 12.65
C THR A 144 2.25 2.86 11.36
N ILE A 145 3.37 3.54 11.06
CA ILE A 145 4.19 3.21 9.88
C ILE A 145 4.74 1.78 10.00
N TRP A 146 5.28 1.43 11.16
CA TRP A 146 5.81 0.08 11.36
C TRP A 146 4.71 -0.98 11.32
N TYR A 147 3.57 -0.74 11.94
CA TYR A 147 2.44 -1.65 11.88
C TYR A 147 2.02 -1.93 10.43
N LYS A 148 1.99 -0.91 9.55
CA LYS A 148 1.73 -1.10 8.11
C LYS A 148 2.72 -2.07 7.46
N ILE A 149 3.99 -2.05 7.86
CA ILE A 149 5.00 -3.00 7.36
C ILE A 149 4.71 -4.41 7.85
N LEU A 150 4.41 -4.58 9.14
CA LEU A 150 4.08 -5.89 9.72
C LEU A 150 2.87 -6.54 9.04
N VAL A 151 1.87 -5.74 8.63
CA VAL A 151 0.70 -6.24 7.91
C VAL A 151 0.85 -6.26 6.39
N GLY A 152 2.03 -5.96 5.85
CA GLY A 152 2.31 -5.97 4.41
C GLY A 152 1.59 -4.88 3.61
N LYS A 153 1.24 -3.75 4.25
CA LYS A 153 0.50 -2.62 3.67
C LYS A 153 1.40 -1.40 3.43
N VAL A 154 2.53 -1.63 2.77
CA VAL A 154 3.48 -0.58 2.39
C VAL A 154 3.15 -0.12 0.97
N PRO A 155 2.97 1.19 0.71
CA PRO A 155 2.85 1.69 -0.64
C PRO A 155 4.23 1.60 -1.30
N LEU A 156 4.52 0.53 -2.04
CA LEU A 156 5.79 0.40 -2.75
C LEU A 156 5.75 1.19 -4.06
N ARG A 157 6.90 1.50 -4.66
CA ARG A 157 6.89 2.16 -5.98
C ARG A 157 6.18 1.35 -7.07
N HIS A 158 6.15 0.03 -6.95
CA HIS A 158 5.30 -0.81 -7.80
C HIS A 158 3.81 -0.42 -7.68
N PHE A 159 3.31 -0.24 -6.46
CA PHE A 159 1.95 0.25 -6.21
C PHE A 159 1.75 1.66 -6.76
N LEU A 160 2.72 2.56 -6.57
CA LEU A 160 2.65 3.91 -7.15
C LEU A 160 2.56 3.89 -8.67
N ARG A 161 3.32 2.98 -9.32
CA ARG A 161 3.25 2.78 -10.75
C ARG A 161 1.86 2.29 -11.18
N GLN A 162 1.30 1.34 -10.43
CA GLN A 162 -0.06 0.82 -10.69
C GLN A 162 -1.13 1.90 -10.60
N ILE A 163 -1.02 2.87 -9.68
CA ILE A 163 -1.98 3.98 -9.54
C ILE A 163 -1.62 5.21 -10.41
N GLY A 164 -0.74 5.06 -11.39
CA GLY A 164 -0.34 6.14 -12.32
C GLY A 164 0.44 7.29 -11.66
N ARG A 165 0.98 7.10 -10.44
CA ARG A 165 1.77 8.09 -9.71
C ARG A 165 3.28 7.93 -9.89
N SER A 166 3.72 6.91 -10.61
CA SER A 166 5.12 6.71 -10.98
C SER A 166 5.21 6.10 -12.38
N THR A 167 6.18 6.53 -13.19
CA THR A 167 6.46 5.95 -14.51
C THR A 167 7.41 4.75 -14.45
N SER A 168 8.06 4.54 -13.30
CA SER A 168 9.06 3.49 -13.08
C SER A 168 8.82 2.73 -11.77
N SER A 169 9.24 1.46 -11.75
CA SER A 169 9.25 0.60 -10.56
C SER A 169 10.63 0.47 -9.90
N LEU A 170 11.65 1.15 -10.43
CA LEU A 170 12.97 1.24 -9.81
C LEU A 170 12.89 2.08 -8.53
N CYS A 171 13.83 2.03 -7.59
CA CYS A 171 13.82 2.90 -6.42
C CYS A 171 14.04 4.38 -6.82
N HIS A 172 13.34 5.32 -6.18
CA HIS A 172 13.51 6.75 -6.49
C HIS A 172 14.87 7.28 -6.02
N LEU A 173 15.42 6.69 -4.97
CA LEU A 173 16.64 7.19 -4.33
C LEU A 173 17.91 6.72 -5.03
N CYS A 174 17.99 5.43 -5.37
CA CYS A 174 19.21 4.86 -5.96
C CYS A 174 19.09 4.57 -7.46
N THR A 175 17.87 4.61 -8.02
CA THR A 175 17.55 4.41 -9.46
C THR A 175 18.06 3.12 -10.12
N THR A 176 18.72 2.23 -9.37
CA THR A 176 19.40 1.04 -9.90
C THR A 176 18.59 -0.25 -9.75
N SER A 177 17.74 -0.35 -8.73
CA SER A 177 17.11 -1.61 -8.32
C SER A 177 15.61 -1.46 -8.24
N PHE A 178 14.87 -2.54 -8.50
CA PHE A 178 13.43 -2.59 -8.27
C PHE A 178 13.11 -2.35 -6.79
N GLU A 179 12.08 -1.56 -6.51
CA GLU A 179 11.68 -1.29 -5.12
C GLU A 179 10.64 -2.28 -4.62
N ASP A 180 11.13 -3.41 -4.11
CA ASP A 180 10.34 -4.34 -3.29
C ASP A 180 10.37 -3.93 -1.80
N THR A 181 9.70 -4.70 -0.93
CA THR A 181 9.65 -4.41 0.51
C THR A 181 11.05 -4.37 1.15
N LEU A 182 11.94 -5.29 0.78
CA LEU A 182 13.29 -5.34 1.35
C LEU A 182 14.09 -4.10 0.94
N HIS A 183 14.06 -3.75 -0.35
CA HIS A 183 14.74 -2.59 -0.88
C HIS A 183 14.15 -1.28 -0.33
N PHE A 184 12.83 -1.21 -0.20
CA PHE A 184 12.14 -0.07 0.39
C PHE A 184 12.55 0.16 1.84
N LEU A 185 12.72 -0.90 2.64
CA LEU A 185 13.07 -0.76 4.05
C LEU A 185 14.56 -0.53 4.27
N VAL A 186 15.41 -1.40 3.72
CA VAL A 186 16.83 -1.51 4.11
C VAL A 186 17.81 -1.77 2.96
N GLY A 187 17.35 -2.38 1.86
CA GLY A 187 18.22 -2.79 0.76
C GLY A 187 18.68 -1.65 -0.15
N CYS A 188 18.03 -0.49 -0.08
CA CYS A 188 18.50 0.71 -0.79
C CYS A 188 19.78 1.26 -0.14
N PRO A 189 20.90 1.44 -0.87
CA PRO A 189 22.16 1.93 -0.30
C PRO A 189 22.00 3.26 0.44
N THR A 190 21.22 4.20 -0.14
CA THR A 190 20.95 5.51 0.47
C THR A 190 20.23 5.39 1.82
N LYS A 191 19.34 4.42 1.98
CA LYS A 191 18.62 4.15 3.24
C LYS A 191 19.51 3.37 4.21
N ASN A 192 20.32 2.43 3.69
CA ASN A 192 21.27 1.66 4.46
C ASN A 192 22.28 2.56 5.19
N ASP A 193 22.79 3.61 4.54
CA ASP A 193 23.67 4.59 5.18
C ASP A 193 23.04 5.21 6.45
N VAL A 194 21.73 5.52 6.39
CA VAL A 194 20.99 6.06 7.53
C VAL A 194 20.88 5.01 8.64
N TRP A 195 20.54 3.77 8.29
CA TRP A 195 20.47 2.67 9.24
C TRP A 195 21.80 2.44 9.95
N THR A 196 22.87 2.28 9.18
CA THR A 196 24.24 2.05 9.70
C THR A 196 24.68 3.18 10.62
N SER A 197 24.41 4.44 10.24
CA SER A 197 24.78 5.59 11.07
C SER A 197 24.01 5.66 12.39
N VAL A 198 22.68 5.44 12.36
CA VAL A 198 21.86 5.52 13.57
C VAL A 198 22.10 4.33 14.49
N LEU A 199 22.18 3.12 13.94
CA LEU A 199 22.45 1.92 14.74
C LEU A 199 23.87 1.93 15.30
N GLY A 200 24.86 2.44 14.55
CA GLY A 200 26.23 2.61 15.05
C GLY A 200 26.32 3.60 16.22
N TYR A 201 25.39 4.56 16.31
CA TYR A 201 25.31 5.48 17.45
C TYR A 201 24.75 4.80 18.71
N PHE A 202 23.64 4.07 18.61
CA PHE A 202 22.98 3.45 19.77
C PHE A 202 23.53 2.08 20.17
N PHE A 203 24.12 1.36 19.22
CA PHE A 203 24.62 0.01 19.38
C PHE A 203 26.01 -0.15 18.74
N PRO A 204 27.03 0.62 19.18
CA PRO A 204 28.35 0.66 18.54
C PRO A 204 29.08 -0.69 18.52
N HIS A 205 28.72 -1.60 19.42
CA HIS A 205 29.32 -2.93 19.54
C HIS A 205 28.59 -4.02 18.74
N LEU A 206 27.50 -3.67 18.06
CA LEU A 206 26.68 -4.61 17.30
C LEU A 206 26.70 -4.26 15.82
N HIS A 207 26.81 -5.30 14.99
CA HIS A 207 26.69 -5.17 13.54
C HIS A 207 25.35 -5.74 13.09
N PHE A 208 24.56 -4.90 12.42
CA PHE A 208 23.25 -5.28 11.89
C PHE A 208 23.34 -5.51 10.38
N SER A 209 23.20 -6.75 9.94
CA SER A 209 23.07 -7.05 8.51
C SER A 209 21.72 -6.57 7.97
N ILE A 210 21.63 -6.40 6.65
CA ILE A 210 20.36 -6.09 5.97
C ILE A 210 19.28 -7.11 6.32
N ASP A 211 19.61 -8.40 6.28
CA ASP A 211 18.68 -9.48 6.61
C ASP A 211 18.21 -9.40 8.07
N CYS A 212 19.13 -9.13 9.00
CA CYS A 212 18.79 -8.98 10.41
C CYS A 212 17.76 -7.85 10.62
N LEU A 213 17.99 -6.68 10.01
CA LEU A 213 17.08 -5.54 10.10
C LEU A 213 15.73 -5.84 9.44
N TYR A 214 15.76 -6.46 8.27
CA TYR A 214 14.55 -6.86 7.56
C TYR A 214 13.69 -7.83 8.39
N THR A 215 14.32 -8.86 8.98
CA THR A 215 13.66 -9.80 9.89
C THR A 215 13.07 -9.06 11.09
N ILE A 216 13.84 -8.23 11.81
CA ILE A 216 13.30 -7.47 12.97
C ILE A 216 12.08 -6.64 12.56
N MET A 217 12.14 -5.98 11.40
CA MET A 217 11.05 -5.12 10.93
C MET A 217 9.79 -5.85 10.46
N THR A 218 9.91 -7.12 10.05
CA THR A 218 8.80 -7.90 9.46
C THR A 218 8.23 -8.96 10.38
N THR A 219 9.02 -9.48 11.34
CA THR A 219 8.61 -10.57 12.23
C THR A 219 8.66 -10.22 13.71
N LEU A 220 9.23 -9.06 14.07
CA LEU A 220 9.51 -8.67 15.46
C LEU A 220 10.36 -9.71 16.21
N THR A 221 11.32 -10.32 15.52
CA THR A 221 12.33 -11.21 16.12
C THR A 221 13.71 -10.59 16.01
N TRP A 222 14.49 -10.63 17.08
CA TRP A 222 15.85 -10.08 17.15
C TRP A 222 16.82 -11.11 17.73
N PRO A 223 18.14 -10.95 17.49
CA PRO A 223 19.15 -11.80 18.10
C PRO A 223 19.12 -11.73 19.64
N SER A 224 19.46 -12.84 20.31
CA SER A 224 19.55 -12.93 21.78
C SER A 224 20.62 -12.03 22.39
N THR A 225 21.54 -11.50 21.58
CA THR A 225 22.54 -10.50 22.00
C THR A 225 21.90 -9.15 22.36
N ILE A 226 20.64 -8.91 21.98
CA ILE A 226 19.90 -7.69 22.32
C ILE A 226 19.25 -7.86 23.70
N TRP A 227 19.83 -7.23 24.72
CA TRP A 227 19.31 -7.28 26.09
C TRP A 227 18.14 -6.33 26.35
N ASN A 228 18.07 -5.21 25.62
CA ASN A 228 16.97 -4.25 25.73
C ASN A 228 16.21 -4.13 24.40
N PRO A 229 15.24 -5.03 24.14
CA PRO A 229 14.49 -5.00 22.89
C PRO A 229 13.61 -3.77 22.77
N SER A 230 13.05 -3.25 23.86
CA SER A 230 12.24 -2.02 23.82
C SER A 230 13.04 -0.85 23.26
N HIS A 231 14.27 -0.64 23.76
CA HIS A 231 15.19 0.38 23.22
C HIS A 231 15.46 0.17 21.72
N LEU A 232 15.78 -1.05 21.30
CA LEU A 232 15.98 -1.38 19.88
C LEU A 232 14.75 -1.02 19.03
N LEU A 233 13.55 -1.34 19.49
CA LEU A 233 12.32 -0.99 18.78
C LEU A 233 12.14 0.53 18.71
N VAL A 234 12.41 1.30 19.76
CA VAL A 234 12.33 2.78 19.67
C VAL A 234 13.29 3.33 18.62
N VAL A 235 14.54 2.83 18.59
CA VAL A 235 15.55 3.23 17.60
C VAL A 235 15.06 2.89 16.18
N ILE A 236 14.61 1.66 15.95
CA ILE A 236 14.15 1.22 14.63
C ILE A 236 12.91 2.00 14.20
N GLY A 237 11.89 2.10 15.05
CA GLY A 237 10.64 2.79 14.74
C GLY A 237 10.84 4.27 14.41
N THR A 238 11.69 4.95 15.19
CA THR A 238 11.99 6.38 14.96
C THR A 238 12.78 6.60 13.66
N THR A 239 13.76 5.73 13.39
CA THR A 239 14.57 5.78 12.16
C THR A 239 13.71 5.47 10.94
N LEU A 240 12.89 4.43 11.02
CA LEU A 240 11.94 4.03 10.00
C LEU A 240 10.99 5.17 9.63
N ARG A 241 10.46 5.89 10.63
CA ARG A 241 9.63 7.09 10.41
C ARG A 241 10.38 8.17 9.64
N CYS A 242 11.64 8.45 10.01
CA CYS A 242 12.43 9.48 9.33
C CYS A 242 12.72 9.09 7.87
N ILE A 243 13.10 7.84 7.64
CA ILE A 243 13.32 7.29 6.29
C ILE A 243 12.03 7.32 5.48
N TRP A 244 10.89 6.94 6.08
CA TRP A 244 9.59 6.97 5.44
C TRP A 244 9.25 8.39 4.95
N ILE A 245 9.30 9.38 5.85
CA ILE A 245 9.01 10.78 5.50
C ILE A 245 9.94 11.26 4.39
N GLY A 246 11.25 11.06 4.55
CA GLY A 246 12.23 11.49 3.55
C GLY A 246 12.04 10.81 2.20
N HIS A 247 11.74 9.51 2.18
CA HIS A 247 11.49 8.77 0.95
C HIS A 247 10.27 9.33 0.22
N TRP A 248 9.15 9.53 0.93
CA TRP A 248 7.93 10.04 0.31
C TRP A 248 8.03 11.50 -0.13
N GLN A 249 8.74 12.33 0.63
CA GLN A 249 9.05 13.70 0.22
C GLN A 249 9.89 13.74 -1.07
N SER A 250 10.88 12.87 -1.19
CA SER A 250 11.65 12.73 -2.43
C SER A 250 10.79 12.20 -3.56
N SER A 251 10.06 11.10 -3.34
CA SER A 251 9.29 10.45 -4.40
C SER A 251 8.10 11.26 -4.92
N ILE A 252 7.47 12.10 -4.09
CA ILE A 252 6.24 12.85 -4.44
C ILE A 252 6.53 14.32 -4.75
N HIS A 253 7.46 14.93 -4.01
CA HIS A 253 7.71 16.37 -4.06
C HIS A 253 9.11 16.70 -4.60
N ASP A 254 9.87 15.71 -5.05
CA ASP A 254 11.24 15.85 -5.55
C ASP A 254 12.18 16.56 -4.55
N ILE A 255 11.87 16.48 -3.25
CA ILE A 255 12.70 17.04 -2.18
C ILE A 255 13.90 16.10 -1.95
N PRO A 256 15.15 16.60 -2.02
CA PRO A 256 16.33 15.75 -1.87
C PRO A 256 16.34 14.93 -0.57
N PHE A 257 16.70 13.64 -0.67
CA PHE A 257 16.85 12.77 0.49
C PHE A 257 18.12 13.11 1.29
N GLN A 258 17.99 14.01 2.26
CA GLN A 258 19.11 14.51 3.08
C GLN A 258 19.53 13.52 4.19
N ARG A 259 20.33 12.51 3.83
CA ARG A 259 20.82 11.45 4.74
C ARG A 259 21.27 11.97 6.12
N GLN A 260 22.18 12.94 6.15
CA GLN A 260 22.74 13.48 7.40
C GLN A 260 21.67 14.13 8.30
N HIS A 261 20.71 14.83 7.70
CA HIS A 261 19.62 15.45 8.44
C HIS A 261 18.68 14.40 9.04
N LEU A 262 18.38 13.34 8.28
CA LEU A 262 17.57 12.22 8.76
C LEU A 262 18.25 11.47 9.91
N VAL A 263 19.56 11.22 9.83
CA VAL A 263 20.35 10.61 10.92
C VAL A 263 20.25 11.45 12.19
N LYS A 264 20.56 12.76 12.12
CA LYS A 264 20.47 13.67 13.27
C LYS A 264 19.06 13.71 13.86
N ARG A 265 18.04 13.75 13.02
CA ARG A 265 16.63 13.76 13.43
C ARG A 265 16.22 12.45 14.12
N ALA A 266 16.65 11.31 13.58
CA ALA A 266 16.37 10.00 14.18
C ALA A 266 17.02 9.88 15.56
N ILE A 267 18.32 10.20 15.69
CA ILE A 267 19.05 10.16 16.96
C ILE A 267 18.39 11.07 18.00
N ARG A 268 18.15 12.34 17.66
CA ARG A 268 17.50 13.30 18.57
C ARG A 268 16.10 12.84 18.97
N GLY A 269 15.31 12.33 18.02
CA GLY A 269 13.97 11.83 18.28
C GLY A 269 13.97 10.64 19.23
N THR A 270 14.89 9.69 19.03
CA THR A 270 15.04 8.52 19.90
C THR A 270 15.49 8.92 21.30
N LEU A 271 16.50 9.79 21.41
CA LEU A 271 16.95 10.29 22.72
C LEU A 271 15.81 10.95 23.48
N HIS A 272 15.06 11.87 22.85
CA HIS A 272 13.92 12.54 23.47
C HIS A 272 12.83 11.56 23.99
N ILE A 273 12.67 10.41 23.35
CA ILE A 273 11.69 9.40 23.78
C ILE A 273 12.21 8.57 24.96
N LEU A 274 13.52 8.30 24.99
CA LEU A 274 14.13 7.42 25.98
C LEU A 274 14.59 8.14 27.25
N THR A 275 14.95 9.42 27.14
CA THR A 275 15.17 10.30 28.29
C THR A 275 13.90 11.11 28.53
N PRO A 276 13.05 10.74 29.51
CA PRO A 276 12.00 11.64 29.92
C PRO A 276 12.64 12.96 30.38
N LEU A 277 12.12 14.10 29.90
CA LEU A 277 12.42 15.40 30.50
C LEU A 277 12.13 15.27 32.01
N PRO A 278 12.98 15.83 32.91
CA PRO A 278 12.62 15.89 34.31
C PRO A 278 11.24 16.54 34.41
N LEU A 279 10.34 15.91 35.14
CA LEU A 279 9.08 16.52 35.52
C LEU A 279 9.47 17.75 36.34
N ASP A 280 9.19 18.94 35.82
CA ASP A 280 9.30 20.17 36.62
C ASP A 280 8.41 19.99 37.87
N ASP A 281 9.03 20.18 39.04
CA ASP A 281 8.46 20.02 40.40
C ASP A 281 7.19 20.86 40.63
#